data_AF-B4NUI8-F1
#
_entry.id   AF-B4NUI8-F1
#
_cell.length_a   1.000
_cell.length_b   1.000
_cell.length_c   1.000
_cell.angle_alpha   90.00
_cell.angle_beta   90.00
_cell.angle_gamma   90.00
#
_symmetry.space_group_name_H-M   'P 1'
#
loop_
_entity.id
_entity.type
_entity.pdbx_description
1 polymer ?
#
loop_
_entity_poly.entity_id
_entity_poly.type
_entity_poly.pdbx_seq_one_letter_code
_entity_poly.pdbx_strand_id
1 'polypeptide(L)'
;MQEGRLYGIDTMNFESLVSLINYYTRNPLYRNVKLSHPVSQELLRQALAEAAQGDHSGGHDDNGASNYMGSNLEENVTCKALYSYKANKPDELSFPKHAIITNVQRDNSMWWIGDYGGMIKKHLPANYVKVIDSTTEDYNSLNEEGTDGRTDSIEIFGAVASLFESNDPGIIFKLQIQTPTMQNPFVIGFDNQETAYEWIKAIQEAALIASQLASQRRKKERTARVAKEMSDLIIYFRSVPFREHSWIFQEMSSFPETKAEKQFFQQTHNSFSPTIAIRLAECQRLDSSNFNPMPFWNVGSQMIALNYQTGDKAMQLNQAKFRNNGQCGYILKPSFMKLDSFNPNNPLCDGLSEVKVSIRLIAARHLFRGGKSNNPQIVVELVGASFDTGVKYRTKVNENGFNPVWNESCEFNVRNPQFAILRFEVQDEDMFAETHFIAQACYPLTASPGLSQRHLAQ
;
A
#
# COMPACT_ATOMS: atom_id res chain seq x y z
N MET A 1 13.28 -12.59 32.10
CA MET A 1 14.31 -13.21 32.98
C MET A 1 14.17 -12.60 34.36
N GLN A 2 14.29 -13.39 35.43
CA GLN A 2 14.18 -12.86 36.79
C GLN A 2 15.53 -12.26 37.21
N GLU A 3 15.63 -10.93 37.18
CA GLU A 3 16.78 -10.22 37.76
C GLU A 3 16.46 -9.82 39.20
N GLY A 4 16.71 -10.73 40.14
CA GLY A 4 16.48 -10.50 41.56
C GLY A 4 15.00 -10.59 41.99
N ARG A 5 14.53 -9.63 42.81
CA ARG A 5 13.14 -9.58 43.35
C ARG A 5 12.12 -8.97 42.37
N LEU A 6 12.56 -8.49 41.20
CA LEU A 6 11.72 -7.82 40.22
C LEU A 6 11.72 -8.61 38.89
N TYR A 7 10.60 -8.55 38.19
CA TYR A 7 10.43 -9.10 36.85
C TYR A 7 10.64 -7.97 35.84
N GLY A 8 11.70 -8.04 35.05
CA GLY A 8 12.03 -7.04 34.02
C GLY A 8 11.57 -7.48 32.63
N ILE A 9 10.97 -6.55 31.89
CA ILE A 9 10.72 -6.62 30.45
C ILE A 9 11.23 -5.30 29.84
N ASP A 10 12.29 -5.38 29.03
CA ASP A 10 13.06 -4.23 28.51
C ASP A 10 13.47 -3.25 29.63
N THR A 11 13.01 -2.00 29.61
CA THR A 11 13.33 -0.97 30.60
C THR A 11 12.35 -0.93 31.78
N MET A 12 11.26 -1.72 31.73
CA MET A 12 10.23 -1.74 32.76
C MET A 12 10.45 -2.85 33.78
N ASN A 13 10.36 -2.49 35.06
CA ASN A 13 10.51 -3.41 36.19
C ASN A 13 9.18 -3.57 36.94
N PHE A 14 8.80 -4.81 37.22
CA PHE A 14 7.56 -5.16 37.90
C PHE A 14 7.83 -5.94 39.19
N GLU A 15 7.04 -5.68 40.23
CA GLU A 15 7.18 -6.35 41.53
C GLU A 15 6.75 -7.83 41.51
N SER A 16 5.94 -8.23 40.54
CA SER A 16 5.50 -9.62 40.37
C SER A 16 5.13 -9.93 38.93
N LEU A 17 5.14 -11.21 38.56
CA LEU A 17 4.65 -11.68 37.26
C LEU A 17 3.17 -11.33 37.05
N VAL A 18 2.37 -11.34 38.12
CA VAL A 18 0.95 -10.96 38.07
C VAL A 18 0.80 -9.48 37.72
N SER A 19 1.62 -8.62 38.31
CA SER A 19 1.63 -7.18 38.02
C SER A 19 2.04 -6.90 36.58
N LEU A 20 3.03 -7.64 36.07
CA LEU A 20 3.48 -7.59 34.67
C LEU A 20 2.35 -7.99 33.71
N ILE A 21 1.72 -9.14 33.93
CA ILE A 21 0.62 -9.62 33.06
C ILE A 21 -0.54 -8.63 33.07
N ASN A 22 -0.96 -8.16 34.25
CA ASN A 22 -2.05 -7.18 34.37
C ASN A 22 -1.75 -5.87 33.65
N TYR A 23 -0.48 -5.43 33.66
CA TYR A 23 -0.06 -4.25 32.92
C TYR A 23 -0.21 -4.47 31.40
N TYR A 24 0.26 -5.60 30.87
CA TYR A 24 0.20 -5.91 29.44
C TYR A 24 -1.14 -6.46 28.93
N THR A 25 -2.08 -6.76 29.82
CA THR A 25 -3.50 -6.93 29.46
C THR A 25 -4.15 -5.59 29.12
N ARG A 26 -3.67 -4.49 29.73
CA ARG A 26 -4.22 -3.14 29.52
C ARG A 26 -3.42 -2.32 28.51
N ASN A 27 -2.11 -2.55 28.44
CA ASN A 27 -1.17 -1.90 27.55
C ASN A 27 -0.64 -2.88 26.51
N PRO A 28 -0.39 -2.48 25.25
CA PRO A 28 0.19 -3.37 24.26
C PRO A 28 1.57 -3.88 24.70
N LEU A 29 1.80 -5.19 24.56
CA LEU A 29 3.12 -5.81 24.78
C LEU A 29 3.95 -5.80 23.50
N TYR A 30 3.29 -6.05 22.37
CA TYR A 30 3.92 -6.19 21.07
C TYR A 30 3.05 -5.47 20.03
N ARG A 31 3.60 -4.46 19.34
CA ARG A 31 2.85 -3.57 18.44
C ARG A 31 1.57 -3.01 19.13
N ASN A 32 0.39 -3.33 18.59
CA ASN A 32 -0.92 -2.98 19.17
C ASN A 32 -1.58 -4.16 19.91
N VAL A 33 -0.88 -5.28 20.05
CA VAL A 33 -1.40 -6.51 20.66
C VAL A 33 -1.22 -6.47 22.18
N LYS A 34 -2.34 -6.66 22.88
CA LYS A 34 -2.39 -6.82 24.34
C LYS A 34 -2.49 -8.30 24.68
N LEU A 35 -2.12 -8.67 25.90
CA LEU A 35 -2.40 -10.00 26.43
C LEU A 35 -3.92 -10.15 26.65
N SER A 36 -4.59 -10.89 25.77
CA SER A 36 -6.05 -11.04 25.78
C SER A 36 -6.53 -12.39 26.29
N HIS A 37 -5.94 -13.48 25.82
CA HIS A 37 -6.42 -14.84 26.09
C HIS A 37 -5.35 -15.66 26.83
N PRO A 38 -5.63 -16.10 28.07
CA PRO A 38 -4.76 -17.04 28.76
C PRO A 38 -4.93 -18.43 28.14
N VAL A 39 -3.89 -18.94 27.50
CA VAL A 39 -3.90 -20.30 26.94
C VAL A 39 -3.47 -21.27 28.02
N SER A 40 -4.42 -22.01 28.58
CA SER A 40 -4.15 -23.12 29.50
C SER A 40 -3.91 -24.41 28.73
N GLN A 41 -3.24 -25.38 29.35
CA GLN A 41 -3.00 -26.70 28.75
C GLN A 41 -4.31 -27.44 28.40
N GLU A 42 -5.38 -27.17 29.14
CA GLU A 42 -6.71 -27.75 28.89
C GLU A 42 -7.36 -27.15 27.63
N LEU A 43 -7.29 -25.83 27.47
CA LEU A 43 -7.80 -25.14 26.27
C LEU A 43 -7.07 -25.60 25.00
N LEU A 44 -5.75 -25.85 25.10
CA LEU A 44 -4.97 -26.36 23.98
C LEU A 44 -5.35 -27.81 23.62
N ARG A 45 -5.60 -28.68 24.61
CA ARG A 45 -6.09 -30.05 24.36
C ARG A 45 -7.44 -30.04 23.66
N GLN A 46 -8.33 -29.14 24.06
CA GLN A 46 -9.68 -29.04 23.52
C GLN A 46 -9.66 -28.55 22.06
N ALA A 47 -8.88 -27.51 21.76
CA ALA A 47 -8.71 -27.01 20.40
C ALA A 47 -8.03 -28.03 19.45
N LEU A 48 -7.05 -28.80 19.95
CA LEU A 48 -6.41 -29.86 19.16
C LEU A 48 -7.34 -31.06 18.92
N ALA A 49 -8.24 -31.36 19.86
CA ALA A 49 -9.24 -32.42 19.70
C ALA A 49 -10.33 -32.04 18.68
N GLU A 50 -10.72 -30.77 18.63
CA GLU A 50 -11.67 -30.24 17.63
C GLU A 50 -11.06 -30.22 16.22
N ALA A 51 -9.77 -29.86 16.09
CA ALA A 51 -9.06 -29.91 14.81
C ALA A 51 -8.89 -31.34 14.27
N ALA A 52 -8.77 -32.34 15.14
CA ALA A 52 -8.64 -33.74 14.75
C ALA A 52 -9.95 -34.38 14.26
N GLN A 53 -11.11 -33.78 14.55
CA GLN A 53 -12.41 -34.27 14.08
C GLN A 53 -12.83 -33.73 12.70
N GLY A 54 -12.08 -32.78 12.14
CA GLY A 54 -12.35 -32.17 10.84
C GLY A 54 -11.77 -32.89 9.62
N ASP A 55 -11.01 -33.98 9.79
CA ASP A 55 -10.20 -34.58 8.70
C ASP A 55 -10.47 -36.07 8.45
N HIS A 56 -11.74 -36.47 8.47
CA HIS A 56 -12.16 -37.82 8.06
C HIS A 56 -13.17 -37.79 6.90
N SER A 57 -12.67 -37.57 5.69
CA SER A 57 -13.19 -38.25 4.49
C SER A 57 -12.13 -38.31 3.39
N GLY A 58 -11.25 -39.32 3.45
CA GLY A 58 -10.31 -39.64 2.38
C GLY A 58 -9.69 -41.02 2.56
N GLY A 59 -10.24 -42.04 1.90
CA GLY A 59 -9.66 -43.39 1.90
C GLY A 59 -10.51 -44.45 1.18
N HIS A 60 -10.29 -44.56 -0.14
CA HIS A 60 -10.43 -45.71 -1.06
C HIS A 60 -11.19 -46.99 -0.64
N ASP A 61 -12.14 -47.42 -1.49
CA ASP A 61 -12.09 -48.76 -2.11
C ASP A 61 -12.94 -48.85 -3.39
N ASP A 62 -12.50 -49.74 -4.29
CA ASP A 62 -12.83 -49.89 -5.71
C ASP A 62 -13.96 -50.92 -5.97
N ASN A 63 -14.54 -50.88 -7.18
CA ASN A 63 -15.50 -51.77 -7.84
C ASN A 63 -17.03 -51.58 -7.65
N GLY A 64 -17.73 -51.39 -8.77
CA GLY A 64 -19.10 -51.89 -8.93
C GLY A 64 -20.05 -50.99 -9.72
N ALA A 65 -20.43 -51.41 -10.91
CA ALA A 65 -21.29 -50.70 -11.85
C ALA A 65 -22.71 -50.39 -11.36
N SER A 66 -23.29 -49.37 -12.01
CA SER A 66 -24.71 -49.25 -12.42
C SER A 66 -25.67 -48.48 -11.50
N ASN A 67 -25.99 -47.27 -11.98
CA ASN A 67 -27.33 -46.84 -12.42
C ASN A 67 -28.35 -46.22 -11.44
N TYR A 68 -28.88 -45.08 -11.95
CA TYR A 68 -30.20 -44.45 -11.78
C TYR A 68 -30.47 -43.46 -10.63
N MET A 69 -30.56 -42.18 -11.05
CA MET A 69 -31.47 -41.09 -10.61
C MET A 69 -31.53 -40.77 -9.09
N GLY A 70 -31.29 -39.55 -8.58
CA GLY A 70 -31.24 -38.21 -9.15
C GLY A 70 -31.88 -37.24 -8.16
N SER A 71 -31.20 -36.14 -7.83
CA SER A 71 -31.82 -34.90 -7.37
C SER A 71 -30.83 -33.74 -7.51
N ASN A 72 -31.00 -32.98 -8.60
CA ASN A 72 -30.40 -31.67 -8.83
C ASN A 72 -30.73 -30.75 -7.64
N LEU A 73 -29.71 -30.36 -6.88
CA LEU A 73 -29.67 -29.04 -6.27
C LEU A 73 -28.84 -28.18 -7.21
N GLU A 74 -29.49 -27.28 -7.94
CA GLU A 74 -28.83 -26.30 -8.81
C GLU A 74 -27.98 -25.37 -7.92
N GLU A 75 -26.70 -25.69 -7.73
CA GLU A 75 -25.75 -24.77 -7.10
C GLU A 75 -25.47 -23.61 -8.04
N ASN A 76 -26.17 -22.52 -7.79
CA ASN A 76 -25.93 -21.24 -8.41
C ASN A 76 -24.56 -20.70 -7.93
N VAL A 77 -23.60 -20.52 -8.85
CA VAL A 77 -22.25 -20.04 -8.52
C VAL A 77 -22.08 -18.54 -8.81
N THR A 78 -21.06 -17.92 -8.21
CA THR A 78 -20.68 -16.53 -8.52
C THR A 78 -19.40 -16.51 -9.35
N CYS A 79 -19.41 -15.73 -10.43
CA CYS A 79 -18.31 -15.68 -11.39
C CYS A 79 -17.77 -14.26 -11.56
N LYS A 80 -16.46 -14.13 -11.79
CA LYS A 80 -15.79 -12.88 -12.16
C LYS A 80 -15.49 -12.85 -13.66
N ALA A 81 -15.92 -11.80 -14.34
CA ALA A 81 -15.58 -11.57 -15.74
C ALA A 81 -14.07 -11.28 -15.92
N LEU A 82 -13.40 -12.09 -16.73
CA LEU A 82 -12.00 -11.92 -17.11
C LEU A 82 -11.82 -10.86 -18.20
N TYR A 83 -12.87 -10.64 -19.01
CA TYR A 83 -12.90 -9.69 -20.12
C TYR A 83 -14.25 -8.96 -20.16
N SER A 84 -14.28 -7.80 -20.82
CA SER A 84 -15.55 -7.12 -21.11
C SER A 84 -16.28 -7.82 -22.24
N TYR A 85 -17.58 -8.01 -22.09
CA TYR A 85 -18.45 -8.60 -23.09
C TYR A 85 -19.62 -7.66 -23.39
N LYS A 86 -19.92 -7.47 -24.67
CA LYS A 86 -21.05 -6.66 -25.13
C LYS A 86 -22.04 -7.61 -25.82
N ALA A 87 -23.28 -7.61 -25.33
CA ALA A 87 -24.35 -8.43 -25.87
C ALA A 87 -24.58 -8.12 -27.36
N ASN A 88 -24.56 -9.17 -28.17
CA ASN A 88 -24.90 -9.11 -29.58
C ASN A 88 -26.39 -9.43 -29.80
N LYS A 89 -27.02 -10.11 -28.86
CA LYS A 89 -28.45 -10.44 -28.86
C LYS A 89 -29.17 -9.93 -27.60
N PRO A 90 -30.49 -9.67 -27.65
CA PRO A 90 -31.25 -9.13 -26.52
C PRO A 90 -31.39 -10.09 -25.31
N ASP A 91 -31.08 -11.37 -25.49
CA ASP A 91 -31.04 -12.43 -24.49
C ASP A 91 -29.65 -12.59 -23.82
N GLU A 92 -28.64 -11.86 -24.30
CA GLU A 92 -27.27 -11.89 -23.76
C GLU A 92 -27.02 -10.76 -22.76
N LEU A 93 -26.11 -11.00 -21.82
CA LEU A 93 -25.75 -10.11 -20.74
C LEU A 93 -24.56 -9.23 -21.15
N SER A 94 -24.66 -7.90 -21.06
CA SER A 94 -23.51 -7.01 -21.28
C SER A 94 -22.82 -6.71 -19.96
N PHE A 95 -21.50 -6.96 -19.88
CA PHE A 95 -20.73 -6.74 -18.66
C PHE A 95 -19.30 -6.26 -18.93
N PRO A 96 -18.74 -5.32 -18.13
CA PRO A 96 -17.34 -4.92 -18.21
C PRO A 96 -16.40 -6.00 -17.66
N LYS A 97 -15.12 -5.89 -17.99
CA LYS A 97 -14.06 -6.71 -17.38
C LYS A 97 -14.08 -6.50 -15.86
N HIS A 98 -13.94 -7.58 -15.10
CA HIS A 98 -14.06 -7.65 -13.63
C HIS A 98 -15.48 -7.51 -13.06
N ALA A 99 -16.52 -7.52 -13.91
CA ALA A 99 -17.89 -7.67 -13.44
C ALA A 99 -18.08 -8.96 -12.63
N ILE A 100 -18.83 -8.87 -11.53
CA ILE A 100 -19.25 -10.02 -10.74
C ILE A 100 -20.66 -10.41 -11.19
N ILE A 101 -20.79 -11.63 -11.69
CA ILE A 101 -22.03 -12.19 -12.22
C ILE A 101 -22.50 -13.22 -11.20
N THR A 102 -23.70 -13.00 -10.67
CA THR A 102 -24.28 -13.81 -9.58
C THR A 102 -25.33 -14.76 -10.14
N ASN A 103 -25.77 -15.71 -9.32
CA ASN A 103 -26.77 -16.71 -9.69
C ASN A 103 -26.44 -17.45 -11.00
N VAL A 104 -25.15 -17.74 -11.23
CA VAL A 104 -24.71 -18.34 -12.49
C VAL A 104 -25.07 -19.81 -12.49
N GLN A 105 -26.02 -20.16 -13.34
CA GLN A 105 -26.38 -21.53 -13.66
C GLN A 105 -25.44 -22.05 -14.74
N ARG A 106 -24.63 -23.03 -14.36
CA ARG A 106 -23.75 -23.73 -15.29
C ARG A 106 -24.56 -24.78 -16.02
N ASP A 107 -24.54 -24.71 -17.34
CA ASP A 107 -24.88 -25.84 -18.20
C ASP A 107 -23.58 -26.33 -18.87
N ASN A 108 -23.57 -27.55 -19.40
CA ASN A 108 -22.45 -28.09 -20.21
C ASN A 108 -22.31 -27.37 -21.58
N SER A 109 -22.95 -26.21 -21.73
CA SER A 109 -22.90 -25.31 -22.88
C SER A 109 -21.77 -24.28 -22.73
N MET A 110 -21.31 -23.73 -23.87
CA MET A 110 -20.39 -22.58 -23.89
C MET A 110 -21.05 -21.28 -23.39
N TRP A 111 -22.35 -21.31 -23.10
CA TRP A 111 -23.14 -20.19 -22.59
C TRP A 111 -23.81 -20.57 -21.28
N TRP A 112 -23.56 -19.78 -20.24
CA TRP A 112 -24.19 -19.90 -18.92
C TRP A 112 -25.28 -18.84 -18.77
N ILE A 113 -26.12 -18.99 -17.75
CA ILE A 113 -27.18 -18.02 -17.43
C ILE A 113 -26.85 -17.39 -16.09
N GLY A 114 -26.92 -16.06 -15.99
CA GLY A 114 -26.61 -15.37 -14.74
C GLY A 114 -27.16 -13.96 -14.70
N ASP A 115 -26.95 -13.31 -13.56
CA ASP A 115 -27.52 -12.01 -13.24
C ASP A 115 -26.42 -10.95 -13.17
N TYR A 116 -26.62 -9.82 -13.85
CA TYR A 116 -25.72 -8.66 -13.78
C TYR A 116 -26.43 -7.35 -14.13
N GLY A 117 -26.15 -6.28 -13.39
CA GLY A 117 -26.62 -4.93 -13.73
C GLY A 117 -28.15 -4.78 -13.77
N GLY A 118 -28.88 -5.52 -12.94
CA GLY A 118 -30.35 -5.53 -12.90
C GLY A 118 -31.01 -6.39 -13.98
N MET A 119 -30.23 -7.02 -14.87
CA MET A 119 -30.72 -8.01 -15.82
C MET A 119 -30.62 -9.40 -15.19
N ILE A 120 -31.75 -10.10 -15.12
CA ILE A 120 -31.90 -11.41 -14.48
C ILE A 120 -32.01 -12.49 -15.55
N LYS A 121 -31.36 -13.63 -15.34
CA LYS A 121 -31.40 -14.82 -16.21
C LYS A 121 -31.08 -14.53 -17.67
N LYS A 122 -29.93 -13.87 -17.92
CA LYS A 122 -29.41 -13.60 -19.27
C LYS A 122 -28.19 -14.46 -19.58
N HIS A 123 -27.97 -14.73 -20.87
CA HIS A 123 -26.87 -15.57 -21.33
C HIS A 123 -25.52 -14.85 -21.25
N LEU A 124 -24.50 -15.53 -20.73
CA LEU A 124 -23.11 -15.08 -20.70
C LEU A 124 -22.17 -16.16 -21.27
N PRO A 125 -21.08 -15.77 -21.96
CA PRO A 125 -20.09 -16.73 -22.44
C PRO A 125 -19.24 -17.28 -21.27
N ALA A 126 -19.22 -18.60 -21.11
CA ALA A 126 -18.54 -19.29 -20.01
C ALA A 126 -17.02 -19.02 -20.00
N ASN A 127 -16.39 -18.93 -21.17
CA ASN A 127 -14.96 -18.64 -21.32
C ASN A 127 -14.56 -17.19 -20.98
N TYR A 128 -15.52 -16.30 -20.76
CA TYR A 128 -15.26 -14.91 -20.39
C TYR A 128 -15.27 -14.70 -18.87
N VAL A 129 -15.53 -15.75 -18.10
CA VAL A 129 -15.74 -15.67 -16.66
C VAL A 129 -14.98 -16.77 -15.92
N LYS A 130 -14.57 -16.50 -14.68
CA LYS A 130 -13.93 -17.47 -13.78
C LYS A 130 -14.78 -17.62 -12.52
N VAL A 131 -15.08 -18.86 -12.12
CA VAL A 131 -15.77 -19.17 -10.87
C VAL A 131 -14.91 -18.72 -9.67
N ILE A 132 -15.54 -18.14 -8.66
CA ILE A 132 -14.89 -17.74 -7.42
C ILE A 132 -15.18 -18.83 -6.38
N ASP A 133 -14.18 -19.64 -6.05
CA ASP A 133 -14.29 -20.66 -5.00
C ASP A 133 -14.16 -20.00 -3.62
N SER A 134 -15.00 -20.41 -2.69
CA SER A 134 -15.11 -19.88 -1.32
C SER A 134 -14.32 -20.72 -0.30
N THR A 135 -13.11 -21.14 -0.65
CA THR A 135 -12.20 -21.82 0.29
C THR A 135 -11.22 -20.83 0.90
N THR A 136 -11.33 -20.69 2.22
CA THR A 136 -10.43 -20.07 3.18
C THR A 136 -8.94 -20.20 2.80
N GLU A 137 -8.27 -19.07 2.60
CA GLU A 137 -6.82 -18.95 2.76
C GLU A 137 -6.51 -17.76 3.69
N ASP A 138 -5.63 -18.05 4.64
CA ASP A 138 -5.31 -17.30 5.84
C ASP A 138 -4.82 -15.87 5.60
N TYR A 139 -5.45 -14.92 6.30
CA TYR A 139 -4.92 -13.58 6.51
C TYR A 139 -3.79 -13.61 7.54
N ASN A 140 -2.57 -13.89 7.09
CA ASN A 140 -1.35 -13.45 7.76
C ASN A 140 -0.46 -12.69 6.76
N SER A 141 -0.92 -11.50 6.36
CA SER A 141 -0.03 -10.40 5.95
C SER A 141 -0.72 -9.05 6.16
N LEU A 142 -0.86 -8.66 7.43
CA LEU A 142 -1.13 -7.27 7.77
C LEU A 142 0.19 -6.52 7.85
N ASN A 143 0.38 -5.60 6.90
CA ASN A 143 1.39 -4.56 6.96
C ASN A 143 1.23 -3.76 8.25
N GLU A 144 2.35 -3.64 8.94
CA GLU A 144 2.52 -2.75 10.08
C GLU A 144 2.53 -1.30 9.62
N GLU A 145 1.68 -0.49 10.21
CA GLU A 145 2.08 0.76 10.86
C GLU A 145 0.88 1.24 11.70
N GLY A 146 1.14 1.49 12.98
CA GLY A 146 0.09 1.81 13.94
C GLY A 146 -0.51 3.20 13.70
N THR A 147 -1.84 3.26 13.64
CA THR A 147 -2.61 4.44 14.02
C THR A 147 -3.92 4.05 14.69
N ASP A 148 -4.11 4.68 15.84
CA ASP A 148 -5.26 4.78 16.71
C ASP A 148 -6.63 4.76 16.01
N GLY A 149 -7.58 3.99 16.55
CA GLY A 149 -9.03 4.23 16.40
C GLY A 149 -9.63 4.28 14.99
N ARG A 150 -8.96 3.73 13.96
CA ARG A 150 -9.50 3.69 12.60
C ARG A 150 -10.71 2.76 12.57
N THR A 151 -11.91 3.32 12.56
CA THR A 151 -13.05 2.61 11.97
C THR A 151 -12.67 2.36 10.51
N ASP A 152 -12.35 1.11 10.17
CA ASP A 152 -12.05 0.71 8.80
C ASP A 152 -13.18 1.20 7.88
N SER A 153 -12.85 2.16 7.01
CA SER A 153 -13.82 2.75 6.10
C SER A 153 -13.90 1.88 4.86
N ILE A 154 -15.09 1.35 4.56
CA ILE A 154 -15.33 0.56 3.36
C ILE A 154 -15.80 1.49 2.23
N GLU A 155 -15.12 1.47 1.08
CA GLU A 155 -15.55 2.21 -0.11
C GLU A 155 -16.80 1.54 -0.72
N ILE A 156 -17.95 2.20 -0.63
CA ILE A 156 -19.24 1.68 -1.11
C ILE A 156 -19.37 1.72 -2.65
N PHE A 157 -18.48 2.45 -3.35
CA PHE A 157 -18.52 2.53 -4.82
C PHE A 157 -18.31 1.15 -5.47
N GLY A 158 -19.33 0.67 -6.18
CA GLY A 158 -19.30 -0.65 -6.80
C GLY A 158 -19.33 -1.81 -5.80
N ALA A 159 -19.66 -1.55 -4.54
CA ALA A 159 -19.83 -2.58 -3.52
C ALA A 159 -21.03 -3.47 -3.84
N VAL A 160 -20.88 -4.76 -3.58
CA VAL A 160 -21.93 -5.78 -3.67
C VAL A 160 -22.18 -6.30 -2.27
N ALA A 161 -23.44 -6.29 -1.86
CA ALA A 161 -23.87 -6.81 -0.57
C ALA A 161 -24.84 -7.97 -0.76
N SER A 162 -24.55 -9.10 -0.11
CA SER A 162 -25.31 -10.35 -0.17
C SER A 162 -25.58 -10.88 1.23
N LEU A 163 -26.80 -11.31 1.52
CA LEU A 163 -27.20 -11.85 2.82
C LEU A 163 -27.33 -13.38 2.75
N PHE A 164 -26.80 -14.07 3.76
CA PHE A 164 -26.84 -15.53 3.90
C PHE A 164 -27.36 -15.92 5.28
N GLU A 165 -28.09 -17.03 5.37
CA GLU A 165 -28.44 -17.63 6.66
C GLU A 165 -27.19 -18.24 7.31
N SER A 166 -27.10 -18.15 8.63
CA SER A 166 -25.95 -18.60 9.41
C SER A 166 -26.34 -19.73 10.36
N ASN A 167 -25.45 -20.72 10.48
CA ASN A 167 -25.56 -21.81 11.45
C ASN A 167 -24.80 -21.52 12.75
N ASP A 168 -24.17 -20.35 12.87
CA ASP A 168 -23.38 -19.98 14.04
C ASP A 168 -24.28 -19.63 15.23
N PRO A 169 -23.95 -20.07 16.46
CA PRO A 169 -24.74 -19.77 17.66
C PRO A 169 -24.91 -18.27 17.88
N GLY A 170 -26.16 -17.79 17.90
CA GLY A 170 -26.49 -16.38 18.15
C GLY A 170 -26.41 -15.46 16.92
N ILE A 171 -26.06 -15.97 15.74
CA ILE A 171 -26.06 -15.20 14.48
C ILE A 171 -27.04 -15.86 13.51
N ILE A 172 -28.13 -15.17 13.21
CA ILE A 172 -29.19 -15.65 12.31
C ILE A 172 -28.80 -15.40 10.85
N PHE A 173 -28.22 -14.22 10.56
CA PHE A 173 -27.82 -13.84 9.21
C PHE A 173 -26.39 -13.32 9.14
N LYS A 174 -25.70 -13.62 8.04
CA LYS A 174 -24.39 -13.07 7.68
C LYS A 174 -24.53 -12.19 6.44
N LEU A 175 -24.20 -10.92 6.57
CA LEU A 175 -24.12 -9.97 5.46
C LEU A 175 -22.68 -9.91 4.96
N GLN A 176 -22.49 -10.30 3.71
CA GLN A 176 -21.21 -10.23 3.02
C GLN A 176 -21.18 -8.99 2.14
N ILE A 177 -20.19 -8.12 2.38
CA ILE A 177 -19.92 -6.90 1.61
C ILE A 177 -18.60 -7.09 0.86
N GLN A 178 -18.65 -7.00 -0.46
CA GLN A 178 -17.48 -7.11 -1.32
C GLN A 178 -17.33 -5.83 -2.14
N THR A 179 -16.16 -5.20 -2.09
CA THR A 179 -15.83 -4.07 -2.97
C THR A 179 -14.85 -4.52 -4.07
N PRO A 180 -14.71 -3.77 -5.17
CA PRO A 180 -13.75 -4.09 -6.23
C PRO A 180 -12.28 -4.05 -5.78
N THR A 181 -12.00 -3.31 -4.71
CA THR A 181 -10.66 -3.09 -4.16
C THR A 181 -10.29 -4.08 -3.05
N MET A 182 -11.28 -4.75 -2.45
CA MET A 182 -11.06 -5.74 -1.41
C MET A 182 -10.62 -7.09 -1.98
N GLN A 183 -9.59 -7.67 -1.37
CA GLN A 183 -9.16 -9.04 -1.70
C GLN A 183 -10.13 -10.08 -1.14
N ASN A 184 -10.64 -9.85 0.07
CA ASN A 184 -11.60 -10.72 0.71
C ASN A 184 -12.85 -9.95 1.15
N PRO A 185 -14.00 -10.64 1.18
CA PRO A 185 -15.27 -10.03 1.57
C PRO A 185 -15.29 -9.69 3.06
N PHE A 186 -15.90 -8.56 3.39
CA PHE A 186 -16.21 -8.19 4.77
C PHE A 186 -17.52 -8.85 5.19
N VAL A 187 -17.56 -9.53 6.33
CA VAL A 187 -18.75 -10.27 6.79
C VAL A 187 -19.23 -9.70 8.12
N ILE A 188 -20.52 -9.40 8.22
CA ILE A 188 -21.19 -8.90 9.43
C ILE A 188 -22.24 -9.91 9.86
N GLY A 189 -22.20 -10.35 11.11
CA GLY A 189 -23.23 -11.20 11.71
C GLY A 189 -24.35 -10.38 12.31
N PHE A 190 -25.59 -10.80 12.10
CA PHE A 190 -26.80 -10.22 12.67
C PHE A 190 -27.56 -11.26 13.48
N ASP A 191 -27.97 -10.88 14.68
CA ASP A 191 -28.85 -11.64 15.57
C ASP A 191 -30.34 -11.32 15.35
N ASN A 192 -30.64 -10.30 14.54
CA ASN A 192 -32.00 -9.85 14.23
C ASN A 192 -32.21 -9.71 12.71
N GLN A 193 -33.24 -10.41 12.21
CA GLN A 193 -33.65 -10.39 10.81
C GLN A 193 -33.98 -8.98 10.28
N GLU A 194 -34.72 -8.17 11.02
CA GLU A 194 -35.15 -6.84 10.57
C GLU A 194 -33.92 -5.95 10.33
N THR A 195 -32.98 -5.96 11.27
CA THR A 195 -31.72 -5.19 11.14
C THR A 195 -30.90 -5.66 9.95
N ALA A 196 -30.80 -6.97 9.71
CA ALA A 196 -30.07 -7.52 8.57
C ALA A 196 -30.63 -7.02 7.23
N TYR A 197 -31.97 -6.99 7.09
CA TYR A 197 -32.63 -6.47 5.89
C TYR A 197 -32.51 -4.96 5.71
N GLU A 198 -32.53 -4.19 6.81
CA GLU A 198 -32.30 -2.75 6.76
C GLU A 198 -30.87 -2.43 6.28
N TRP A 199 -29.87 -3.12 6.82
CA TRP A 199 -28.47 -2.91 6.48
C TRP A 199 -28.15 -3.26 5.03
N ILE A 200 -28.60 -4.44 4.53
CA ILE A 200 -28.36 -4.80 3.12
C ILE A 200 -29.00 -3.77 2.17
N LYS A 201 -30.23 -3.34 2.46
CA LYS A 201 -30.94 -2.36 1.63
C LYS A 201 -30.21 -1.02 1.62
N ALA A 202 -29.81 -0.52 2.79
CA ALA A 202 -29.08 0.74 2.90
C ALA A 202 -27.75 0.70 2.13
N ILE A 203 -27.01 -0.40 2.21
CA ILE A 203 -25.73 -0.56 1.51
C ILE A 203 -25.93 -0.64 0.00
N GLN A 204 -26.93 -1.41 -0.47
CA GLN A 204 -27.24 -1.52 -1.91
C GLN A 204 -27.69 -0.17 -2.49
N GLU A 205 -28.54 0.57 -1.78
CA GLU A 205 -28.97 1.93 -2.19
C GLU A 205 -27.79 2.90 -2.23
N ALA A 206 -26.93 2.90 -1.20
CA ALA A 206 -25.74 3.74 -1.17
C ALA A 206 -24.76 3.41 -2.31
N ALA A 207 -24.54 2.11 -2.61
CA ALA A 207 -23.69 1.66 -3.71
C ALA A 207 -24.21 2.11 -5.08
N LEU A 208 -25.53 2.05 -5.27
CA LEU A 208 -26.19 2.53 -6.48
C LEU A 208 -26.05 4.05 -6.65
N ILE A 209 -26.34 4.82 -5.59
CA ILE A 209 -26.23 6.29 -5.60
C ILE A 209 -24.79 6.71 -5.89
N ALA A 210 -23.80 6.11 -5.21
CA ALA A 210 -22.38 6.38 -5.44
C ALA A 210 -21.98 6.10 -6.90
N SER A 211 -22.46 4.99 -7.46
CA SER A 211 -22.19 4.61 -8.85
C SER A 211 -22.78 5.60 -9.86
N GLN A 212 -24.02 6.05 -9.62
CA GLN A 212 -24.68 7.06 -10.45
C GLN A 212 -23.98 8.41 -10.37
N LEU A 213 -23.61 8.87 -9.17
CA LEU A 213 -22.91 10.14 -8.95
C LEU A 213 -21.54 10.15 -9.67
N ALA A 214 -20.78 9.06 -9.60
CA ALA A 214 -19.50 8.96 -10.31
C ALA A 214 -19.68 9.00 -11.84
N SER A 215 -20.71 8.32 -12.37
CA SER A 215 -21.04 8.34 -13.80
C SER A 215 -21.47 9.74 -14.26
N GLN A 216 -22.30 10.42 -13.46
CA GLN A 216 -22.70 11.80 -13.73
C GLN A 216 -21.53 12.77 -13.65
N ARG A 217 -20.63 12.63 -12.67
CA ARG A 217 -19.41 13.43 -12.55
C ARG A 217 -18.53 13.30 -13.78
N ARG A 218 -18.26 12.07 -14.24
CA ARG A 218 -17.51 11.79 -15.48
C ARG A 218 -18.19 12.38 -16.72
N LYS A 219 -19.52 12.32 -16.81
CA LYS A 219 -20.27 12.95 -17.93
C LYS A 219 -20.14 14.46 -17.89
N LYS A 220 -20.35 15.09 -16.72
CA LYS A 220 -20.20 16.53 -16.51
C LYS A 220 -18.78 17.01 -16.85
N GLU A 221 -17.75 16.28 -16.43
CA GLU A 221 -16.35 16.56 -16.76
C GLU A 221 -16.08 16.50 -18.27
N ARG A 222 -16.67 15.53 -18.99
CA ARG A 222 -16.53 15.42 -20.46
C ARG A 222 -17.28 16.50 -21.23
N THR A 223 -18.38 17.01 -20.67
CA THR A 223 -19.23 18.03 -21.32
C THR A 223 -18.89 19.46 -20.89
N ALA A 224 -18.06 19.65 -19.86
CA ALA A 224 -17.66 20.96 -19.38
C ALA A 224 -16.87 21.69 -20.47
N ARG A 225 -17.52 22.68 -21.11
CA ARG A 225 -16.83 23.66 -21.95
C ARG A 225 -16.09 24.61 -21.02
N VAL A 226 -14.78 24.71 -21.20
CA VAL A 226 -13.95 25.66 -20.44
C VAL A 226 -14.36 27.08 -20.86
N ALA A 227 -14.65 27.95 -19.90
CA ALA A 227 -14.95 29.35 -20.17
C ALA A 227 -13.74 30.00 -20.87
N LYS A 228 -13.99 30.82 -21.90
CA LYS A 228 -12.93 31.39 -22.72
C LYS A 228 -11.98 32.25 -21.87
N GLU A 229 -12.55 33.02 -20.96
CA GLU A 229 -11.83 33.90 -20.03
C GLU A 229 -10.85 33.13 -19.15
N MET A 230 -11.20 31.91 -18.74
CA MET A 230 -10.31 31.03 -17.96
C MET A 230 -9.25 30.37 -18.87
N SER A 231 -9.62 30.00 -20.09
CA SER A 231 -8.70 29.44 -21.08
C SER A 231 -7.62 30.44 -21.49
N ASP A 232 -7.98 31.72 -21.63
CA ASP A 232 -7.09 32.80 -22.05
C ASP A 232 -5.97 33.08 -21.02
N LEU A 233 -6.14 32.64 -19.75
CA LEU A 233 -5.10 32.71 -18.71
C LEU A 233 -4.01 31.64 -18.85
N ILE A 234 -4.23 30.58 -19.65
CA ILE A 234 -3.32 29.44 -19.74
C ILE A 234 -2.30 29.66 -20.87
N ILE A 235 -1.12 30.17 -20.49
CA ILE A 235 -0.04 30.50 -21.45
C ILE A 235 0.99 29.36 -21.59
N TYR A 236 1.67 28.98 -20.50
CA TYR A 236 2.82 28.06 -20.53
C TYR A 236 2.51 26.62 -20.12
N PHE A 237 1.41 26.39 -19.40
CA PHE A 237 1.05 25.10 -18.82
C PHE A 237 -0.24 24.57 -19.44
N ARG A 238 -0.26 24.47 -20.78
CA ARG A 238 -1.41 23.94 -21.53
C ARG A 238 -1.50 22.44 -21.30
N SER A 239 -2.52 22.01 -20.55
CA SER A 239 -2.75 20.59 -20.28
C SER A 239 -3.18 19.86 -21.56
N VAL A 240 -2.34 18.93 -22.02
CA VAL A 240 -2.62 18.11 -23.22
C VAL A 240 -2.41 16.62 -22.93
N PRO A 241 -3.10 15.72 -23.66
CA PRO A 241 -2.75 14.31 -23.68
C PRO A 241 -1.30 14.12 -24.12
N PHE A 242 -0.61 13.18 -23.47
CA PHE A 242 0.79 12.90 -23.76
C PHE A 242 1.00 12.40 -25.20
N ARG A 243 2.07 12.88 -25.86
CA ARG A 243 2.49 12.52 -27.22
C ARG A 243 3.99 12.27 -27.23
N GLU A 244 4.44 11.16 -27.80
CA GLU A 244 5.85 10.73 -27.72
C GLU A 244 6.80 11.46 -28.69
N HIS A 245 6.29 12.05 -29.79
CA HIS A 245 7.13 12.51 -30.91
C HIS A 245 6.82 13.94 -31.37
N SER A 246 6.17 14.76 -30.53
CA SER A 246 5.83 16.15 -30.85
C SER A 246 5.83 16.98 -29.59
N TRP A 247 6.76 17.92 -29.50
CA TRP A 247 7.01 18.70 -28.30
C TRP A 247 6.76 20.19 -28.54
N ILE A 248 5.90 20.77 -27.72
CA ILE A 248 5.64 22.21 -27.67
C ILE A 248 5.91 22.65 -26.24
N PHE A 249 6.81 23.61 -26.04
CA PHE A 249 7.28 24.01 -24.71
C PHE A 249 6.20 24.60 -23.79
N GLN A 250 5.06 25.00 -24.36
CA GLN A 250 3.89 25.53 -23.65
C GLN A 250 2.87 24.44 -23.28
N GLU A 251 3.16 23.18 -23.63
CA GLU A 251 2.28 22.04 -23.38
C GLU A 251 2.84 21.17 -22.25
N MET A 252 1.94 20.63 -21.43
CA MET A 252 2.29 19.74 -20.33
C MET A 252 1.31 18.58 -20.22
N SER A 253 1.80 17.45 -19.71
CA SER A 253 0.99 16.26 -19.46
C SER A 253 1.11 15.84 -17.99
N SER A 254 -0.02 15.39 -17.44
CA SER A 254 -0.08 14.87 -16.08
C SER A 254 -0.24 13.35 -16.10
N PHE A 255 0.42 12.67 -15.17
CA PHE A 255 0.38 11.21 -15.06
C PHE A 255 0.08 10.79 -13.62
N PRO A 256 -0.83 9.83 -13.42
CA PRO A 256 -0.86 9.07 -12.18
C PRO A 256 0.44 8.27 -12.01
N GLU A 257 0.86 8.04 -10.76
CA GLU A 257 2.04 7.25 -10.38
C GLU A 257 2.17 5.96 -11.22
N THR A 258 1.16 5.09 -11.15
CA THR A 258 1.16 3.79 -11.85
C THR A 258 1.30 3.87 -13.36
N LYS A 259 0.84 4.96 -13.98
CA LYS A 259 1.01 5.20 -15.43
C LYS A 259 2.40 5.73 -15.73
N ALA A 260 2.91 6.62 -14.88
CA ALA A 260 4.24 7.18 -15.00
C ALA A 260 5.32 6.09 -14.87
N GLU A 261 5.17 5.17 -13.90
CA GLU A 261 6.12 4.06 -13.72
C GLU A 261 6.21 3.17 -14.96
N LYS A 262 5.06 2.78 -15.52
CA LYS A 262 5.01 1.98 -16.75
C LYS A 262 5.64 2.70 -17.93
N GLN A 263 5.34 3.99 -18.08
CA GLN A 263 5.87 4.77 -19.20
C GLN A 263 7.37 5.00 -19.08
N PHE A 264 7.87 5.36 -17.88
CA PHE A 264 9.24 5.85 -17.70
C PHE A 264 10.25 4.76 -17.33
N PHE A 265 9.80 3.63 -16.76
CA PHE A 265 10.72 2.60 -16.27
C PHE A 265 10.66 1.30 -17.06
N GLN A 266 9.63 1.08 -17.89
CA GLN A 266 9.51 -0.15 -18.72
C GLN A 266 9.90 0.05 -20.19
N GLN A 267 9.90 1.29 -20.70
CA GLN A 267 10.32 1.56 -22.08
C GLN A 267 11.86 1.71 -22.15
N THR A 268 12.48 0.93 -23.02
CA THR A 268 13.94 0.84 -23.23
C THR A 268 14.55 2.04 -23.96
N HIS A 269 13.75 3.01 -24.39
CA HIS A 269 14.20 4.14 -25.20
C HIS A 269 14.20 5.47 -24.43
N ASN A 270 15.40 6.02 -24.28
CA ASN A 270 15.75 7.34 -23.72
C ASN A 270 15.24 8.55 -24.54
N SER A 271 14.10 8.45 -25.23
CA SER A 271 13.63 9.52 -26.13
C SER A 271 12.99 10.70 -25.38
N PHE A 272 13.02 10.71 -24.05
CA PHE A 272 12.37 11.72 -23.23
C PHE A 272 13.30 12.90 -22.97
N SER A 273 13.04 14.00 -23.68
CA SER A 273 13.72 15.27 -23.47
C SER A 273 13.51 15.73 -22.01
N PRO A 274 14.57 16.15 -21.29
CA PRO A 274 14.53 16.63 -19.89
C PRO A 274 13.76 17.95 -19.70
N THR A 275 13.02 18.41 -20.72
CA THR A 275 12.36 19.72 -20.79
C THR A 275 10.88 19.67 -20.40
N ILE A 276 10.31 18.48 -20.16
CA ILE A 276 8.85 18.31 -20.04
C ILE A 276 8.37 18.56 -18.61
N ALA A 277 7.48 19.53 -18.42
CA ALA A 277 6.71 19.73 -17.21
C ALA A 277 5.76 18.54 -16.93
N ILE A 278 6.29 17.43 -16.41
CA ILE A 278 5.49 16.27 -15.99
C ILE A 278 4.96 16.57 -14.60
N ARG A 279 3.63 16.67 -14.46
CA ARG A 279 2.98 16.67 -13.14
C ARG A 279 2.60 15.25 -12.78
N LEU A 280 3.24 14.70 -11.76
CA LEU A 280 2.79 13.46 -11.13
C LEU A 280 1.79 13.83 -10.05
N ALA A 281 0.56 13.39 -10.20
CA ALA A 281 -0.51 13.66 -9.24
C ALA A 281 -0.97 12.35 -8.61
N GLU A 282 -0.98 12.34 -7.30
CA GLU A 282 -1.53 11.26 -6.50
C GLU A 282 -3.07 11.33 -6.58
N CYS A 283 -3.70 10.25 -7.04
CA CYS A 283 -5.16 10.24 -7.23
C CYS A 283 -5.83 9.00 -6.61
N GLN A 284 -5.07 8.13 -5.93
CA GLN A 284 -5.59 6.81 -5.49
C GLN A 284 -5.22 6.39 -4.06
N ARG A 285 -4.50 7.22 -3.29
CA ARG A 285 -4.10 6.88 -1.92
C ARG A 285 -4.96 7.65 -0.92
N LEU A 286 -5.96 6.96 -0.35
CA LEU A 286 -6.91 7.56 0.59
C LEU A 286 -6.27 7.91 1.95
N ASP A 287 -5.14 7.27 2.27
CA ASP A 287 -4.34 7.53 3.47
C ASP A 287 -3.38 8.73 3.32
N SER A 288 -3.35 9.37 2.14
CA SER A 288 -2.41 10.45 1.81
C SER A 288 -0.92 10.05 1.92
N SER A 289 -0.58 8.76 1.81
CA SER A 289 0.82 8.31 1.79
C SER A 289 1.51 8.70 0.49
N ASN A 290 2.76 9.16 0.53
CA ASN A 290 3.46 9.53 -0.70
C ASN A 290 4.18 8.36 -1.37
N PHE A 291 4.41 8.50 -2.68
CA PHE A 291 5.30 7.63 -3.46
C PHE A 291 6.76 8.11 -3.42
N ASN A 292 7.70 7.25 -3.81
CA ASN A 292 9.11 7.62 -3.87
C ASN A 292 9.38 8.59 -5.04
N PRO A 293 9.79 9.86 -4.79
CA PRO A 293 9.99 10.84 -5.85
C PRO A 293 11.30 10.64 -6.64
N MET A 294 12.25 9.86 -6.09
CA MET A 294 13.61 9.77 -6.61
C MET A 294 13.72 9.20 -8.03
N PRO A 295 13.05 8.07 -8.38
CA PRO A 295 13.08 7.53 -9.73
C PRO A 295 12.62 8.55 -10.78
N PHE A 296 11.61 9.35 -10.45
CA PHE A 296 11.06 10.37 -11.33
C PHE A 296 11.99 11.58 -11.48
N TRP A 297 12.66 12.02 -10.42
CA TRP A 297 13.70 13.04 -10.54
C TRP A 297 14.89 12.55 -11.37
N ASN A 298 15.26 11.26 -11.26
CA ASN A 298 16.37 10.68 -12.02
C ASN A 298 16.10 10.66 -13.53
N VAL A 299 14.85 10.46 -13.97
CA VAL A 299 14.46 10.61 -15.39
C VAL A 299 14.20 12.07 -15.79
N GLY A 300 14.33 13.01 -14.85
CA GLY A 300 14.20 14.43 -15.12
C GLY A 300 12.78 14.97 -15.04
N SER A 301 11.85 14.36 -14.32
CA SER A 301 10.54 14.97 -14.03
C SER A 301 10.69 16.19 -13.10
N GLN A 302 9.96 17.27 -13.39
CA GLN A 302 10.07 18.56 -12.68
C GLN A 302 9.06 18.68 -11.53
N MET A 303 7.79 18.33 -11.79
CA MET A 303 6.67 18.58 -10.88
C MET A 303 6.17 17.28 -10.28
N ILE A 304 6.84 16.85 -9.22
CA ILE A 304 6.38 15.71 -8.43
C ILE A 304 5.48 16.24 -7.33
N ALA A 305 4.16 16.06 -7.46
CA ALA A 305 3.23 16.49 -6.43
C ALA A 305 3.14 15.42 -5.35
N LEU A 306 3.46 15.84 -4.12
CA LEU A 306 3.41 15.03 -2.91
C LEU A 306 2.42 15.68 -1.92
N ASN A 307 1.84 14.88 -1.04
CA ASN A 307 1.04 15.29 0.09
C ASN A 307 1.90 15.92 1.19
N TYR A 308 1.98 17.25 1.21
CA TYR A 308 2.78 18.02 2.19
C TYR A 308 2.35 17.83 3.64
N GLN A 309 1.10 17.42 3.88
CA GLN A 309 0.57 17.12 5.20
C GLN A 309 1.16 15.83 5.81
N THR A 310 1.76 14.97 5.01
CA THR A 310 2.27 13.66 5.43
C THR A 310 3.79 13.72 5.63
N GLY A 311 4.25 13.51 6.87
CA GLY A 311 5.67 13.58 7.26
C GLY A 311 6.52 12.36 6.88
N ASP A 312 6.15 11.64 5.82
CA ASP A 312 6.80 10.40 5.41
C ASP A 312 8.18 10.60 4.76
N LYS A 313 8.86 9.49 4.47
CA LYS A 313 10.18 9.49 3.84
C LYS A 313 10.23 10.30 2.53
N ALA A 314 9.19 10.25 1.71
CA ALA A 314 9.17 10.98 0.44
C ALA A 314 9.14 12.50 0.68
N MET A 315 8.35 12.97 1.63
CA MET A 315 8.32 14.38 2.01
C MET A 315 9.66 14.83 2.63
N GLN A 316 10.29 13.98 3.44
CA GLN A 316 11.63 14.24 4.00
C GLN A 316 12.68 14.43 2.89
N LEU A 317 12.64 13.58 1.85
CA LEU A 317 13.51 13.70 0.67
C LEU A 317 13.23 14.97 -0.13
N ASN A 318 11.95 15.31 -0.32
CA ASN A 318 11.54 16.54 -0.99
C ASN A 318 12.08 17.79 -0.28
N GLN A 319 11.86 17.89 1.03
CA GLN A 319 12.40 18.98 1.84
C GLN A 319 13.93 19.03 1.75
N ALA A 320 14.62 17.89 1.86
CA ALA A 320 16.07 17.83 1.77
C ALA A 320 16.62 18.30 0.43
N LYS A 321 16.01 17.84 -0.67
CA LYS A 321 16.38 18.25 -2.03
C LYS A 321 16.25 19.76 -2.17
N PHE A 322 15.09 20.32 -1.82
CA PHE A 322 14.79 21.75 -1.97
C PHE A 322 15.37 22.65 -0.88
N ARG A 323 16.09 22.13 0.13
CA ARG A 323 16.96 22.97 0.98
C ARG A 323 18.08 23.64 0.17
N ASN A 324 18.52 23.02 -0.91
CA ASN A 324 19.45 23.63 -1.84
C ASN A 324 18.84 24.88 -2.50
N ASN A 325 19.70 25.78 -2.97
CA ASN A 325 19.30 27.03 -3.61
C ASN A 325 18.36 27.90 -2.73
N GLY A 326 18.62 27.91 -1.41
CA GLY A 326 17.93 28.79 -0.46
C GLY A 326 16.44 28.51 -0.29
N GLN A 327 15.98 27.27 -0.50
CA GLN A 327 14.55 26.91 -0.34
C GLN A 327 13.59 27.64 -1.28
N CYS A 328 14.08 28.12 -2.43
CA CYS A 328 13.24 28.84 -3.40
C CYS A 328 12.28 27.93 -4.20
N GLY A 329 12.37 26.61 -4.04
CA GLY A 329 11.55 25.63 -4.77
C GLY A 329 12.06 25.27 -6.17
N TYR A 330 13.18 25.84 -6.62
CA TYR A 330 13.78 25.56 -7.92
C TYR A 330 15.24 25.16 -7.80
N ILE A 331 15.61 24.06 -8.46
CA ILE A 331 16.98 23.56 -8.53
C ILE A 331 17.30 23.27 -10.00
N LEU A 332 18.44 23.77 -10.46
CA LEU A 332 18.91 23.51 -11.81
C LEU A 332 19.28 22.03 -11.96
N LYS A 333 18.77 21.39 -13.01
CA LYS A 333 19.14 20.00 -13.35
C LYS A 333 20.61 19.93 -13.78
N PRO A 334 21.34 18.85 -13.44
CA PRO A 334 22.70 18.64 -13.91
C PRO A 334 22.80 18.68 -15.43
N SER A 335 23.92 19.21 -15.95
CA SER A 335 24.15 19.37 -17.39
C SER A 335 24.09 18.06 -18.16
N PHE A 336 24.59 16.96 -17.57
CA PHE A 336 24.60 15.64 -18.20
C PHE A 336 23.20 15.11 -18.54
N MET A 337 22.13 15.57 -17.87
CA MET A 337 20.76 15.15 -18.19
C MET A 337 20.28 15.66 -19.56
N LYS A 338 20.96 16.66 -20.12
CA LYS A 338 20.64 17.25 -21.42
C LYS A 338 21.32 16.51 -22.58
N LEU A 339 22.17 15.53 -22.29
CA LEU A 339 22.87 14.74 -23.28
C LEU A 339 21.95 13.63 -23.80
N ASP A 340 21.95 13.39 -25.11
CA ASP A 340 21.17 12.31 -25.73
C ASP A 340 21.63 10.92 -25.25
N SER A 341 22.88 10.81 -24.76
CA SER A 341 23.43 9.57 -24.16
C SER A 341 22.98 9.33 -22.71
N PHE A 342 22.28 10.29 -22.07
CA PHE A 342 21.92 10.17 -20.66
C PHE A 342 20.99 8.98 -20.42
N ASN A 343 21.41 8.06 -19.55
CA ASN A 343 20.58 6.96 -19.07
C ASN A 343 20.62 6.90 -17.54
N PRO A 344 19.50 7.14 -16.83
CA PRO A 344 19.46 7.18 -15.37
C PRO A 344 19.72 5.82 -14.71
N ASN A 345 19.59 4.72 -15.45
CA ASN A 345 19.83 3.35 -14.98
C ASN A 345 21.21 2.82 -15.39
N ASN A 346 21.98 3.56 -16.20
CA ASN A 346 23.32 3.15 -16.60
C ASN A 346 24.38 3.75 -15.66
N PRO A 347 25.10 2.94 -14.86
CA PRO A 347 26.12 3.42 -13.95
C PRO A 347 27.42 3.87 -14.64
N LEU A 348 27.52 3.75 -15.96
CA LEU A 348 28.63 4.20 -16.82
C LEU A 348 28.21 5.36 -17.74
N CYS A 349 27.12 6.05 -17.40
CA CYS A 349 26.66 7.21 -18.17
C CYS A 349 27.71 8.33 -18.17
N ASP A 350 27.85 9.02 -19.32
CA ASP A 350 28.74 10.17 -19.46
C ASP A 350 28.37 11.29 -18.49
N GLY A 351 29.38 11.98 -17.96
CA GLY A 351 29.21 13.12 -17.07
C GLY A 351 28.98 12.79 -15.60
N LEU A 352 29.00 11.50 -15.22
CA LEU A 352 29.06 11.07 -13.83
C LEU A 352 30.46 11.28 -13.24
N SER A 353 30.52 11.64 -11.96
CA SER A 353 31.77 11.86 -11.22
C SER A 353 31.67 11.11 -9.90
N GLU A 354 32.35 9.96 -9.83
CA GLU A 354 32.34 9.12 -8.63
C GLU A 354 33.06 9.82 -7.47
N VAL A 355 32.42 9.84 -6.31
CA VAL A 355 32.95 10.41 -5.08
C VAL A 355 32.98 9.35 -4.00
N LYS A 356 34.12 9.23 -3.31
CA LYS A 356 34.23 8.42 -2.10
C LYS A 356 33.76 9.22 -0.89
N VAL A 357 32.77 8.69 -0.18
CA VAL A 357 32.20 9.29 1.03
C VAL A 357 32.71 8.51 2.24
N SER A 358 33.30 9.22 3.20
CA SER A 358 33.74 8.67 4.49
C SER A 358 32.99 9.40 5.61
N ILE A 359 32.30 8.65 6.46
CA ILE A 359 31.45 9.17 7.54
C ILE A 359 31.92 8.54 8.85
N ARG A 360 32.07 9.37 9.88
CA ARG A 360 32.31 8.93 11.26
C ARG A 360 31.13 9.32 12.14
N LEU A 361 30.46 8.32 12.69
CA LEU A 361 29.34 8.44 13.62
C LEU A 361 29.90 8.44 15.04
N ILE A 362 30.08 9.63 15.61
CA ILE A 362 30.74 9.78 16.91
C ILE A 362 29.75 9.52 18.05
N ALA A 363 28.71 10.34 18.14
CA ALA A 363 27.75 10.33 19.25
C ALA A 363 26.45 11.02 18.84
N ALA A 364 25.40 10.85 19.65
CA ALA A 364 24.16 11.62 19.59
C ALA A 364 23.75 12.13 20.98
N ARG A 365 22.72 12.97 21.04
CA ARG A 365 22.21 13.55 22.30
C ARG A 365 20.69 13.66 22.23
N HIS A 366 20.02 13.42 23.36
CA HIS A 366 18.57 13.56 23.53
C HIS A 366 17.73 12.73 22.53
N LEU A 367 18.09 11.46 22.32
CA LEU A 367 17.32 10.52 21.48
C LEU A 367 16.17 9.83 22.24
N PHE A 368 15.92 10.22 23.50
CA PHE A 368 14.95 9.59 24.39
C PHE A 368 13.50 9.72 23.88
N ARG A 369 12.77 8.60 23.88
CA ARG A 369 11.31 8.56 23.77
C ARG A 369 10.71 8.15 25.10
N GLY A 370 9.77 8.94 25.62
CA GLY A 370 9.11 8.64 26.88
C GLY A 370 8.41 7.27 26.86
N GLY A 371 8.83 6.36 27.74
CA GLY A 371 8.11 5.11 28.05
C GLY A 371 8.37 3.90 27.15
N LYS A 372 9.43 3.91 26.33
CA LYS A 372 9.86 2.76 25.50
C LYS A 372 11.36 2.44 25.71
N SER A 373 11.84 1.40 25.03
CA SER A 373 13.25 1.00 24.92
C SER A 373 14.18 2.20 24.71
N ASN A 374 15.42 2.06 25.18
CA ASN A 374 16.44 3.11 25.08
C ASN A 374 17.65 2.59 24.32
N ASN A 375 17.37 2.04 23.14
CA ASN A 375 18.30 1.26 22.35
C ASN A 375 18.50 1.90 20.98
N PRO A 376 18.98 3.17 20.89
CA PRO A 376 19.18 3.80 19.61
C PRO A 376 20.17 3.06 18.71
N GLN A 377 19.82 3.05 17.43
CA GLN A 377 20.66 2.68 16.30
C GLN A 377 20.57 3.77 15.24
N ILE A 378 21.69 4.08 14.57
CA ILE A 378 21.74 5.00 13.43
C ILE A 378 21.87 4.18 12.15
N VAL A 379 20.95 4.42 11.22
CA VAL A 379 20.96 3.88 9.86
C VAL A 379 21.42 4.98 8.92
N VAL A 380 22.53 4.73 8.21
CA VAL A 380 23.02 5.60 7.14
C VAL A 380 22.55 5.02 5.82
N GLU A 381 21.64 5.72 5.17
CA GLU A 381 21.06 5.36 3.89
C GLU A 381 21.49 6.38 2.83
N LEU A 382 21.80 5.90 1.63
CA LEU A 382 21.93 6.74 0.46
C LEU A 382 20.70 6.58 -0.42
N VAL A 383 20.05 7.67 -0.79
CA VAL A 383 18.91 7.67 -1.71
C VAL A 383 19.29 8.45 -2.96
N GLY A 384 19.27 7.80 -4.12
CA GLY A 384 19.88 8.35 -5.33
C GLY A 384 19.46 7.63 -6.61
N ALA A 385 20.42 7.47 -7.52
CA ALA A 385 20.29 6.57 -8.66
C ALA A 385 20.12 5.11 -8.19
N SER A 386 19.52 4.26 -9.03
CA SER A 386 19.26 2.85 -8.71
C SER A 386 20.51 2.05 -8.35
N PHE A 387 21.66 2.40 -8.92
CA PHE A 387 22.96 1.79 -8.63
C PHE A 387 23.68 2.37 -7.41
N ASP A 388 23.26 3.54 -6.90
CA ASP A 388 23.83 4.17 -5.71
C ASP A 388 22.96 3.93 -4.46
N THR A 389 21.65 3.78 -4.62
CA THR A 389 20.69 3.75 -3.51
C THR A 389 20.87 2.53 -2.60
N GLY A 390 20.57 2.68 -1.31
CA GLY A 390 20.54 1.59 -0.33
C GLY A 390 21.13 1.96 1.03
N VAL A 391 20.95 1.05 2.00
CA VAL A 391 21.57 1.17 3.32
C VAL A 391 23.07 0.96 3.18
N LYS A 392 23.85 1.95 3.63
CA LYS A 392 25.32 1.93 3.57
C LYS A 392 25.93 1.50 4.88
N TYR A 393 25.26 1.80 6.00
CA TYR A 393 25.74 1.43 7.32
C TYR A 393 24.61 1.38 8.34
N ARG A 394 24.77 0.53 9.34
CA ARG A 394 23.97 0.50 10.56
C ARG A 394 24.93 0.43 11.73
N THR A 395 24.74 1.28 12.72
CA THR A 395 25.55 1.19 13.94
C THR A 395 25.14 0.01 14.79
N LYS A 396 25.97 -0.36 15.77
CA LYS A 396 25.49 -1.21 16.85
C LYS A 396 24.38 -0.51 17.64
N VAL A 397 23.50 -1.30 18.24
CA VAL A 397 22.53 -0.80 19.23
C VAL A 397 23.28 -0.30 20.46
N ASN A 398 22.86 0.82 21.01
CA ASN A 398 23.43 1.40 22.21
C ASN A 398 22.33 1.57 23.26
N GLU A 399 22.43 0.95 24.43
CA GLU A 399 21.44 1.00 25.51
C GLU A 399 21.42 2.37 26.26
N ASN A 400 21.60 3.47 25.53
CA ASN A 400 21.63 4.82 26.07
C ASN A 400 20.99 5.81 25.09
N GLY A 401 19.75 6.22 25.35
CA GLY A 401 19.04 7.24 24.58
C GLY A 401 19.46 8.69 24.89
N PHE A 402 20.21 8.97 25.97
CA PHE A 402 20.49 10.34 26.39
C PHE A 402 21.74 10.93 25.74
N ASN A 403 22.84 10.17 25.73
CA ASN A 403 24.13 10.57 25.16
C ASN A 403 24.93 9.39 24.59
N PRO A 404 24.37 8.61 23.65
CA PRO A 404 25.06 7.45 23.09
C PRO A 404 26.32 7.85 22.33
N VAL A 405 27.34 7.01 22.44
CA VAL A 405 28.62 7.14 21.74
C VAL A 405 28.88 5.83 20.99
N TRP A 406 29.01 5.91 19.67
CA TRP A 406 29.35 4.76 18.82
C TRP A 406 30.81 4.80 18.40
N ASN A 407 31.27 5.98 17.95
CA ASN A 407 32.60 6.18 17.40
C ASN A 407 32.94 5.19 16.25
N GLU A 408 31.95 4.91 15.41
CA GLU A 408 32.04 4.01 14.27
C GLU A 408 32.23 4.80 12.97
N SER A 409 32.84 4.17 11.95
CA SER A 409 33.08 4.81 10.66
C SER A 409 32.66 3.90 9.51
N CYS A 410 32.17 4.49 8.43
CA CYS A 410 31.85 3.77 7.21
C CYS A 410 32.34 4.54 5.98
N GLU A 411 32.70 3.80 4.93
CA GLU A 411 33.12 4.35 3.65
C GLU A 411 32.38 3.66 2.51
N PHE A 412 31.94 4.43 1.54
CA PHE A 412 31.29 3.93 0.34
C PHE A 412 31.48 4.90 -0.82
N ASN A 413 31.38 4.37 -2.04
CA ASN A 413 31.45 5.18 -3.25
C ASN A 413 30.06 5.55 -3.75
N VAL A 414 29.96 6.73 -4.37
CA VAL A 414 28.74 7.26 -4.97
C VAL A 414 29.05 7.71 -6.38
N ARG A 415 28.45 7.07 -7.38
CA ARG A 415 28.72 7.37 -8.80
C ARG A 415 28.01 8.63 -9.27
N ASN A 416 26.80 8.90 -8.79
CA ASN A 416 26.01 10.08 -9.13
C ASN A 416 25.74 10.96 -7.90
N PRO A 417 26.74 11.74 -7.43
CA PRO A 417 26.58 12.59 -6.25
C PRO A 417 25.59 13.74 -6.46
N GLN A 418 25.29 14.12 -7.72
CA GLN A 418 24.39 15.23 -8.03
C GLN A 418 22.93 14.96 -7.62
N PHE A 419 22.51 13.70 -7.60
CA PHE A 419 21.17 13.28 -7.18
C PHE A 419 21.14 12.59 -5.81
N ALA A 420 22.30 12.25 -5.27
CA ALA A 420 22.38 11.50 -4.03
C ALA A 420 22.04 12.34 -2.80
N ILE A 421 21.12 11.82 -1.99
CA ILE A 421 20.72 12.36 -0.69
C ILE A 421 21.18 11.35 0.37
N LEU A 422 22.01 11.82 1.29
CA LEU A 422 22.43 11.08 2.46
C LEU A 422 21.38 11.26 3.56
N ARG A 423 20.79 10.15 4.00
CA ARG A 423 19.76 10.09 5.03
C ARG A 423 20.29 9.37 6.25
N PHE A 424 20.21 10.05 7.39
CA PHE A 424 20.43 9.48 8.72
C PHE A 424 19.06 9.22 9.30
N GLU A 425 18.76 7.97 9.62
CA GLU A 425 17.57 7.60 10.37
C GLU A 425 18.02 7.07 11.72
N VAL A 426 17.47 7.63 12.79
CA VAL A 426 17.65 7.11 14.13
C VAL A 426 16.45 6.24 14.44
N GLN A 427 16.71 5.00 14.80
CA GLN A 427 15.70 4.01 15.18
C GLN A 427 15.94 3.59 16.63
N ASP A 428 14.88 3.24 17.35
CA ASP A 428 14.93 2.60 18.66
C ASP A 428 14.60 1.11 18.48
N GLU A 429 15.52 0.23 18.83
CA GLU A 429 15.33 -1.21 18.70
C GLU A 429 14.74 -1.79 20.00
N ASP A 430 13.52 -2.32 19.92
CA ASP A 430 12.88 -2.93 21.08
C ASP A 430 13.38 -4.36 21.34
N MET A 431 12.91 -4.98 22.42
CA MET A 431 13.33 -6.34 22.81
C MET A 431 12.97 -7.43 21.80
N PHE A 432 12.06 -7.14 20.87
CA PHE A 432 11.64 -8.06 19.81
C PHE A 432 12.42 -7.82 18.51
N ALA A 433 13.47 -6.99 18.57
CA ALA A 433 14.25 -6.54 17.41
C ALA A 433 13.41 -5.76 16.39
N GLU A 434 12.27 -5.19 16.80
CA GLU A 434 11.54 -4.24 15.97
C GLU A 434 12.13 -2.85 16.12
N THR A 435 12.15 -2.12 15.01
CA THR A 435 12.76 -0.79 14.95
C THR A 435 11.68 0.28 14.88
N HIS A 436 11.71 1.21 15.82
CA HIS A 436 10.79 2.34 15.87
C HIS A 436 11.54 3.60 15.44
N PHE A 437 11.06 4.26 14.38
CA PHE A 437 11.61 5.55 13.93
C PHE A 437 11.67 6.54 15.09
N ILE A 438 12.80 7.20 15.38
CA ILE A 438 12.94 8.27 16.39
C ILE A 438 12.98 9.64 15.71
N ALA A 439 13.91 9.80 14.78
CA ALA A 439 14.24 11.07 14.13
C ALA A 439 15.01 10.82 12.83
N GLN A 440 15.12 11.84 11.98
CA GLN A 440 15.93 11.77 10.77
C GLN A 440 16.68 13.05 10.45
N ALA A 441 17.70 12.93 9.61
CA ALA A 441 18.20 14.05 8.84
C ALA A 441 18.62 13.64 7.42
N CYS A 442 18.05 14.32 6.43
CA CYS A 442 18.38 14.16 5.02
C CYS A 442 19.21 15.34 4.49
N TYR A 443 20.29 15.05 3.77
CA TYR A 443 21.21 16.04 3.20
C TYR A 443 21.62 15.66 1.77
N PRO A 444 21.43 16.53 0.77
CA PRO A 444 22.04 16.34 -0.54
C PRO A 444 23.57 16.26 -0.42
N LEU A 445 24.23 15.33 -1.12
CA LEU A 445 25.70 15.23 -1.09
C LEU A 445 26.39 16.46 -1.70
N THR A 446 25.69 17.23 -2.52
CA THR A 446 26.18 18.49 -3.07
C THR A 446 26.19 19.64 -2.06
N ALA A 447 25.53 19.49 -0.90
CA ALA A 447 25.60 20.46 0.19
C ALA A 447 26.91 20.26 0.98
N SER A 448 27.64 21.36 1.23
CA SER A 448 29.07 21.37 1.63
C SER A 448 29.47 20.38 2.76
N PRO A 449 30.58 19.64 2.61
CA PRO A 449 31.06 18.63 3.56
C PRO A 449 31.96 19.26 4.64
N GLY A 450 31.37 20.00 5.58
CA GLY A 450 32.07 20.46 6.79
C GLY A 450 31.73 19.60 8.01
N LEU A 451 32.67 19.50 8.97
CA LEU A 451 32.41 18.93 10.30
C LEU A 451 31.27 19.73 10.94
N SER A 452 30.06 19.19 10.90
CA SER A 452 28.84 19.93 11.25
C SER A 452 27.99 19.09 12.19
N GLN A 453 27.51 19.73 13.25
CA GLN A 453 26.44 19.18 14.06
C GLN A 453 25.20 19.04 13.18
N ARG A 454 24.84 17.80 12.87
CA ARG A 454 23.64 17.49 12.08
C ARG A 454 22.43 17.55 13.01
N HIS A 455 21.57 18.54 12.79
CA HIS A 455 20.33 18.68 13.54
C HIS A 455 19.31 17.69 13.00
N LEU A 456 18.90 16.75 13.85
CA LEU A 456 17.85 15.80 13.54
C LEU A 456 16.48 16.49 13.62
N ALA A 457 15.62 16.23 12.66
CA ALA A 457 14.21 16.55 12.72
C ALA A 457 13.46 15.34 13.30
N GLN A 458 12.56 15.59 14.24
CA GLN A 458 11.65 14.59 14.79
C GLN A 458 10.43 14.42 13.89
#